data_AF-A0A967RIJ9-F1
#
_entry.id   AF-A0A967RIJ9-F1
#
_cell.length_a   1.000
_cell.length_b   1.000
_cell.length_c   1.000
_cell.angle_alpha   90.00
_cell.angle_beta   90.00
_cell.angle_gamma   90.00
#
_symmetry.space_group_name_H-M   'P 1'
#
loop_
_entity.id
_entity.type
_entity.pdbx_description
1 polymer ?
#
loop_
_entity_poly.entity_id
_entity_poly.type
_entity_poly.pdbx_seq_one_letter_code
_entity_poly.pdbx_strand_id
1 'polypeptide(L)'
;FGHPGVSWTRVITSSSVEIKLGLFGTYSQTGVGVIAAFFMFLGIAQGFGVQESIIKTFTGIFAKRKTLIPQTAVVTSMAIATCSGSGAANAAITGQYTIPLMKRAGFPALHAGAVEASSSLGGLLMPPVMAIAGFLMADFLGVTYFEVIARGYAPALIFFGIISLSVYLFTARFLRGRESSPDSELVSIIERFSKTDVVNTAIFFAFIGVLIYLMGVLWYEASRAALNIALG
;
A
#
# COMPACT_ATOMS: atom_id res chain seq x y z
N PHE A 1 23.84 31.47 24.40
CA PHE A 1 23.53 30.28 23.60
C PHE A 1 24.80 29.77 22.95
N GLY A 2 25.41 28.73 23.51
CA GLY A 2 26.60 28.10 22.93
C GLY A 2 26.75 26.73 23.57
N HIS A 3 26.39 25.68 22.84
CA HIS A 3 26.71 24.32 23.26
C HIS A 3 28.15 24.00 22.83
N PRO A 4 28.90 23.11 23.51
CA PRO A 4 30.34 22.90 23.29
C PRO A 4 30.74 22.27 21.95
N GLY A 5 29.85 22.26 20.95
CA GLY A 5 29.97 21.41 19.77
C GLY A 5 29.92 19.92 20.13
N VAL A 6 29.63 19.08 19.16
CA VAL A 6 29.74 17.62 19.30
C VAL A 6 31.06 17.22 18.66
N SER A 7 31.95 16.55 19.38
CA SER A 7 33.23 16.12 18.80
C SER A 7 33.00 15.12 17.67
N TRP A 8 33.83 15.18 16.63
CA TRP A 8 33.78 14.20 15.54
C TRP A 8 33.92 12.76 16.03
N THR A 9 34.72 12.54 17.07
CA THR A 9 34.80 11.25 17.76
C THR A 9 33.46 10.84 18.36
N ARG A 10 32.74 11.75 19.03
CA ARG A 10 31.41 11.47 19.57
C ARG A 10 30.40 11.15 18.47
N VAL A 11 30.41 11.87 17.35
CA VAL A 11 29.51 11.59 16.20
C VAL A 11 29.80 10.21 15.59
N ILE A 12 31.09 9.89 15.37
CA ILE A 12 31.48 8.61 14.78
C ILE A 12 31.15 7.46 15.76
N THR A 13 31.45 7.62 17.04
CA THR A 13 31.15 6.60 18.06
C THR A 13 29.66 6.45 18.30
N SER A 14 28.89 7.55 18.31
CA SER A 14 27.43 7.51 18.50
C SER A 14 26.71 6.86 17.33
N SER A 15 27.17 7.09 16.10
CA SER A 15 26.57 6.48 14.91
C SER A 15 27.06 5.04 14.66
N SER A 16 28.24 4.66 15.17
CA SER A 16 28.84 3.34 14.89
C SER A 16 28.62 2.33 16.01
N VAL A 17 29.15 2.59 17.21
CA VAL A 17 29.36 1.57 18.26
C VAL A 17 28.40 1.73 19.44
N GLU A 18 27.70 2.86 19.54
CA GLU A 18 26.77 3.11 20.66
C GLU A 18 25.60 2.12 20.64
N ILE A 19 25.39 1.43 21.77
CA ILE A 19 24.39 0.36 21.89
C ILE A 19 22.94 0.87 21.74
N LYS A 20 22.68 2.16 21.96
CA LYS A 20 21.34 2.74 21.77
C LYS A 20 21.13 3.37 20.39
N LEU A 21 22.10 4.14 19.90
CA LEU A 21 21.97 5.00 18.71
C LEU A 21 22.79 4.52 17.50
N GLY A 22 23.73 3.61 17.72
CA GLY A 22 24.66 3.14 16.70
C GLY A 22 24.09 1.99 15.87
N LEU A 23 24.91 1.53 14.91
CA LEU A 23 24.60 0.47 13.94
C LEU A 23 24.16 -0.87 14.55
N PHE A 24 24.50 -1.16 15.81
CA PHE A 24 24.10 -2.38 16.52
C PHE A 24 22.99 -2.15 17.53
N GLY A 25 22.49 -0.92 17.64
CA GLY A 25 21.45 -0.58 18.58
C GLY A 25 20.07 -1.05 18.16
N THR A 26 19.09 -0.69 18.98
CA THR A 26 17.68 -1.08 18.81
C THR A 26 17.14 -0.77 17.42
N TYR A 27 17.58 0.33 16.79
CA TYR A 27 17.22 0.71 15.41
C TYR A 27 17.52 -0.38 14.37
N SER A 28 18.72 -0.94 14.44
CA SER A 28 19.18 -1.94 13.48
C SER A 28 18.53 -3.30 13.76
N GLN A 29 18.33 -3.63 15.04
CA GLN A 29 17.70 -4.90 15.45
C GLN A 29 16.21 -4.95 15.07
N THR A 30 15.44 -3.89 15.30
CA THR A 30 14.04 -3.82 14.86
C THR A 30 13.93 -3.80 13.33
N GLY A 31 14.86 -3.12 12.65
CA GLY A 31 14.98 -3.13 11.20
C GLY A 31 15.21 -4.52 10.62
N VAL A 32 16.23 -5.23 11.11
CA VAL A 32 16.53 -6.59 10.62
C VAL A 32 15.46 -7.60 11.06
N GLY A 33 14.90 -7.46 12.27
CA GLY A 33 13.95 -8.42 12.81
C GLY A 33 12.57 -8.38 12.16
N VAL A 34 12.04 -7.17 11.93
CA VAL A 34 10.67 -6.99 11.43
C VAL A 34 10.67 -6.56 9.97
N ILE A 35 11.42 -5.52 9.62
CA ILE A 35 11.39 -4.92 8.28
C ILE A 35 11.89 -5.90 7.23
N ALA A 36 12.98 -6.61 7.50
CA ALA A 36 13.55 -7.58 6.56
C ALA A 36 12.59 -8.76 6.29
N ALA A 37 11.89 -9.26 7.31
CA ALA A 37 10.91 -10.33 7.16
C ALA A 37 9.72 -9.90 6.27
N PHE A 38 9.20 -8.69 6.49
CA PHE A 38 8.13 -8.11 5.65
C PHE A 38 8.57 -7.92 4.19
N PHE A 39 9.77 -7.39 3.95
CA PHE A 39 10.28 -7.23 2.58
C PHE A 39 10.58 -8.56 1.90
N MET A 40 11.06 -9.57 2.63
CA MET A 40 11.26 -10.90 2.09
C MET A 40 9.94 -11.52 1.65
N PHE A 41 8.91 -11.46 2.50
CA PHE A 41 7.56 -11.91 2.13
C PHE A 41 7.03 -11.15 0.91
N LEU A 42 7.17 -9.81 0.91
CA LEU A 42 6.72 -8.98 -0.20
C LEU A 42 7.42 -9.33 -1.51
N GLY A 43 8.73 -9.59 -1.47
CA GLY A 43 9.50 -10.02 -2.63
C GLY A 43 9.05 -11.38 -3.15
N ILE A 44 8.73 -12.32 -2.27
CA ILE A 44 8.15 -13.62 -2.64
C ILE A 44 6.77 -13.42 -3.29
N ALA A 45 5.88 -12.63 -2.67
CA ALA A 45 4.55 -12.34 -3.20
C ALA A 45 4.62 -11.64 -4.57
N GLN A 46 5.60 -10.75 -4.76
CA GLN A 46 5.87 -10.13 -6.06
C GLN A 46 6.33 -11.17 -7.09
N GLY A 47 7.19 -12.12 -6.71
CA GLY A 47 7.63 -13.23 -7.56
C GLY A 47 6.49 -14.13 -8.04
N PHE A 48 5.43 -14.31 -7.23
CA PHE A 48 4.22 -15.03 -7.60
C PHE A 48 3.19 -14.19 -8.39
N GLY A 49 3.50 -12.93 -8.72
CA GLY A 49 2.61 -12.07 -9.50
C GLY A 49 1.38 -11.57 -8.73
N VAL A 50 1.40 -11.63 -7.39
CA VAL A 50 0.23 -11.27 -6.56
C VAL A 50 -0.23 -9.84 -6.81
N GLN A 51 0.70 -8.89 -6.99
CA GLN A 51 0.36 -7.48 -7.26
C GLN A 51 -0.44 -7.31 -8.56
N GLU A 52 -0.08 -8.04 -9.62
CA GLU A 52 -0.86 -8.02 -10.87
C GLU A 52 -2.23 -8.66 -10.69
N SER A 53 -2.31 -9.78 -9.97
CA SER A 53 -3.57 -10.45 -9.65
C SER A 53 -4.52 -9.54 -8.85
N ILE A 54 -4.00 -8.77 -7.89
CA ILE A 54 -4.77 -7.77 -7.14
C ILE A 54 -5.34 -6.73 -8.10
N ILE A 55 -4.52 -6.14 -8.97
CA ILE A 55 -4.97 -5.10 -9.90
C ILE A 55 -6.06 -5.65 -10.83
N LYS A 56 -5.84 -6.81 -11.45
CA LYS A 56 -6.83 -7.47 -12.32
C LYS A 56 -8.15 -7.74 -11.59
N THR A 57 -8.08 -8.20 -10.34
CA THR A 57 -9.27 -8.50 -9.53
C THR A 57 -10.06 -7.22 -9.23
N PHE A 58 -9.42 -6.18 -8.70
CA PHE A 58 -10.11 -4.94 -8.32
C PHE A 58 -10.59 -4.14 -9.53
N THR A 59 -9.78 -4.04 -10.60
CA THR A 59 -10.24 -3.45 -11.86
C THR A 59 -11.42 -4.22 -12.44
N GLY A 60 -11.38 -5.55 -12.47
CA GLY A 60 -12.47 -6.41 -12.95
C GLY A 60 -13.79 -6.22 -12.18
N ILE A 61 -13.70 -6.06 -10.86
CA ILE A 61 -14.89 -5.85 -10.01
C ILE A 61 -15.49 -4.46 -10.23
N PHE A 62 -14.65 -3.41 -10.24
CA PHE A 62 -15.12 -2.03 -10.22
C PHE A 62 -15.34 -1.43 -11.62
N ALA A 63 -14.66 -1.90 -12.65
CA ALA A 63 -14.78 -1.34 -14.00
C ALA A 63 -16.08 -1.73 -14.73
N LYS A 64 -16.95 -2.55 -14.12
CA LYS A 64 -18.25 -2.98 -14.68
C LYS A 64 -19.16 -1.82 -15.10
N ARG A 65 -18.97 -0.65 -14.51
CA ARG A 65 -19.71 0.57 -14.86
C ARG A 65 -18.74 1.69 -15.20
N LYS A 66 -19.01 2.41 -16.29
CA LYS A 66 -18.21 3.57 -16.72
C LYS A 66 -18.06 4.64 -15.63
N THR A 67 -19.09 4.82 -14.81
CA THR A 67 -19.10 5.70 -13.62
C THR A 67 -18.12 5.29 -12.53
N LEU A 68 -17.68 4.03 -12.52
CA LEU A 68 -16.77 3.47 -11.53
C LEU A 68 -15.34 3.29 -12.09
N ILE A 69 -15.11 3.55 -13.37
CA ILE A 69 -13.77 3.40 -13.97
C ILE A 69 -12.73 4.28 -13.27
N PRO A 70 -12.95 5.57 -12.99
CA PRO A 70 -11.99 6.33 -12.19
C PRO A 70 -11.85 5.83 -10.75
N GLN A 71 -12.88 5.18 -10.20
CA GLN A 71 -12.79 4.56 -8.86
C GLN A 71 -11.86 3.36 -8.86
N THR A 72 -11.69 2.66 -9.99
CA THR A 72 -10.78 1.52 -10.05
C THR A 72 -9.38 1.95 -9.64
N ALA A 73 -8.92 3.14 -10.06
CA ALA A 73 -7.63 3.70 -9.65
C ALA A 73 -7.51 3.82 -8.13
N VAL A 74 -8.54 4.32 -7.46
CA VAL A 74 -8.51 4.50 -6.00
C VAL A 74 -8.47 3.15 -5.29
N VAL A 75 -9.34 2.21 -5.65
CA VAL A 75 -9.43 0.92 -4.96
C VAL A 75 -8.25 0.00 -5.27
N THR A 76 -7.71 0.03 -6.49
CA THR A 76 -6.51 -0.74 -6.84
C THR A 76 -5.30 -0.15 -6.14
N SER A 77 -5.16 1.18 -6.11
CA SER A 77 -4.07 1.84 -5.39
C SER A 77 -4.16 1.61 -3.90
N MET A 78 -5.36 1.52 -3.33
CA MET A 78 -5.58 1.17 -1.93
C MET A 78 -5.12 -0.26 -1.63
N ALA A 79 -5.47 -1.21 -2.49
CA ALA A 79 -5.06 -2.61 -2.36
C ALA A 79 -3.55 -2.79 -2.57
N ILE A 80 -2.95 -2.08 -3.53
CA ILE A 80 -1.50 -2.14 -3.78
C ILE A 80 -0.71 -1.37 -2.71
N ALA A 81 -1.30 -0.33 -2.10
CA ALA A 81 -0.70 0.42 -1.01
C ALA A 81 -0.36 -0.46 0.20
N THR A 82 -1.15 -1.52 0.46
CA THR A 82 -0.87 -2.45 1.58
C THR A 82 0.47 -3.19 1.39
N CYS A 83 0.91 -3.39 0.16
CA CYS A 83 2.17 -4.06 -0.18
C CYS A 83 3.31 -3.09 -0.56
N SER A 84 3.01 -2.00 -1.26
CA SER A 84 4.03 -1.17 -1.91
C SER A 84 4.84 -0.31 -0.92
N GLY A 85 4.17 0.28 0.08
CA GLY A 85 4.82 1.20 1.02
C GLY A 85 5.45 2.44 0.37
N SER A 86 5.16 2.73 -0.89
CA SER A 86 5.74 3.84 -1.65
C SER A 86 4.72 4.40 -2.64
N GLY A 87 4.53 5.72 -2.62
CA GLY A 87 3.61 6.39 -3.54
C GLY A 87 4.07 6.32 -5.01
N ALA A 88 5.37 6.47 -5.26
CA ALA A 88 5.93 6.39 -6.61
C ALA A 88 5.87 4.96 -7.16
N ALA A 89 6.18 3.96 -6.34
CA ALA A 89 6.07 2.56 -6.75
C ALA A 89 4.60 2.17 -6.98
N ASN A 90 3.68 2.64 -6.14
CA ASN A 90 2.24 2.43 -6.34
C ASN A 90 1.81 2.98 -7.72
N ALA A 91 2.10 4.26 -8.00
CA ALA A 91 1.75 4.89 -9.28
C ALA A 91 2.35 4.18 -10.51
N ALA A 92 3.57 3.64 -10.40
CA ALA A 92 4.19 2.88 -11.47
C ALA A 92 3.47 1.55 -11.74
N ILE A 93 3.04 0.85 -10.68
CA ILE A 93 2.40 -0.46 -10.77
C ILE A 93 0.94 -0.33 -11.19
N THR A 94 0.15 0.55 -10.57
CA THR A 94 -1.28 0.72 -10.86
C THR A 94 -1.53 1.58 -12.09
N GLY A 95 -0.74 2.63 -12.29
CA GLY A 95 -0.93 3.62 -13.36
C GLY A 95 -0.82 3.04 -14.78
N GLN A 96 0.00 2.01 -14.98
CA GLN A 96 0.08 1.29 -16.26
C GLN A 96 -1.24 0.60 -16.65
N TYR A 97 -2.13 0.31 -15.69
CA TYR A 97 -3.45 -0.29 -15.94
C TYR A 97 -4.57 0.75 -15.91
N THR A 98 -4.59 1.61 -14.90
CA THR A 98 -5.71 2.51 -14.61
C THR A 98 -5.74 3.72 -15.53
N ILE A 99 -4.57 4.29 -15.91
CA ILE A 99 -4.51 5.45 -16.80
C ILE A 99 -5.02 5.10 -18.20
N PRO A 100 -4.54 4.03 -18.87
CA PRO A 100 -5.10 3.63 -20.16
C PRO A 100 -6.59 3.30 -20.08
N LEU A 101 -7.02 2.65 -18.99
CA LEU A 101 -8.44 2.31 -18.77
C LEU A 101 -9.32 3.56 -18.70
N MET A 102 -8.93 4.57 -17.91
CA MET A 102 -9.62 5.85 -17.84
C MET A 102 -9.63 6.58 -19.20
N LYS A 103 -8.51 6.58 -19.92
CA LYS A 103 -8.44 7.20 -21.26
C LYS A 103 -9.38 6.53 -22.26
N ARG A 104 -9.45 5.19 -22.28
CA ARG A 104 -10.37 4.43 -23.13
C ARG A 104 -11.83 4.67 -22.75
N ALA A 105 -12.12 4.89 -21.47
CA ALA A 105 -13.44 5.32 -21.02
C ALA A 105 -13.78 6.79 -21.38
N GLY A 106 -12.89 7.52 -22.06
CA GLY A 106 -13.14 8.88 -22.53
C GLY A 106 -12.79 9.98 -21.52
N PHE A 107 -12.07 9.66 -20.44
CA PHE A 107 -11.54 10.68 -19.54
C PHE A 107 -10.29 11.34 -20.13
N PRO A 108 -10.12 12.67 -20.00
CA PRO A 108 -8.92 13.37 -20.44
C PRO A 108 -7.67 12.82 -19.75
N ALA A 109 -6.56 12.73 -20.48
CA ALA A 109 -5.30 12.20 -19.98
C ALA A 109 -4.79 12.92 -18.72
N LEU A 110 -5.00 14.25 -18.66
CA LEU A 110 -4.65 15.07 -17.50
C LEU A 110 -5.39 14.61 -16.23
N HIS A 111 -6.69 14.35 -16.34
CA HIS A 111 -7.50 13.90 -15.20
C HIS A 111 -7.16 12.46 -14.80
N ALA A 112 -6.92 11.58 -15.78
CA ALA A 112 -6.48 10.22 -15.50
C ALA A 112 -5.17 10.20 -14.70
N GLY A 113 -4.18 11.01 -15.11
CA GLY A 113 -2.91 11.15 -14.38
C GLY A 113 -3.09 11.77 -12.99
N ALA A 114 -3.95 12.79 -12.84
CA ALA A 114 -4.21 13.43 -11.56
C ALA A 114 -4.89 12.50 -10.54
N VAL A 115 -5.88 11.72 -10.98
CA VAL A 115 -6.56 10.72 -10.14
C VAL A 115 -5.58 9.63 -9.69
N GLU A 116 -4.78 9.13 -10.63
CA GLU A 116 -3.79 8.10 -10.34
C GLU A 116 -2.72 8.59 -9.37
N ALA A 117 -2.14 9.76 -9.62
CA ALA A 117 -1.14 10.36 -8.75
C ALA A 117 -1.68 10.60 -7.33
N SER A 118 -2.90 11.15 -7.22
CA SER A 118 -3.53 11.45 -5.93
C SER A 118 -3.84 10.19 -5.12
N SER A 119 -4.35 9.14 -5.79
CA SER A 119 -4.64 7.86 -5.12
C SER A 119 -3.36 7.12 -4.70
N SER A 120 -2.30 7.21 -5.51
CA SER A 120 -1.04 6.51 -5.27
C SER A 120 -0.28 7.01 -4.05
N LEU A 121 -0.40 8.31 -3.71
CA LEU A 121 0.20 8.89 -2.51
C LEU A 121 -0.24 8.19 -1.21
N GLY A 122 -1.43 7.58 -1.20
CA GLY A 122 -1.92 6.76 -0.08
C GLY A 122 -1.07 5.52 0.20
N GLY A 123 -0.17 5.14 -0.73
CA GLY A 123 0.85 4.09 -0.56
C GLY A 123 1.74 4.26 0.67
N LEU A 124 1.92 5.51 1.14
CA LEU A 124 2.71 5.81 2.33
C LEU A 124 1.92 5.66 3.64
N LEU A 125 0.59 5.68 3.56
CA LEU A 125 -0.31 5.70 4.73
C LEU A 125 -0.90 4.32 5.03
N MET A 126 -1.15 3.50 4.01
CA MET A 126 -1.88 2.25 4.17
C MET A 126 -1.03 1.18 4.88
N PRO A 127 -1.51 0.61 6.01
CA PRO A 127 -0.88 -0.56 6.61
C PRO A 127 -1.09 -1.84 5.79
N PRO A 128 -0.23 -2.89 5.93
CA PRO A 128 0.79 -3.08 6.96
C PRO A 128 2.23 -2.68 6.59
N VAL A 129 2.53 -2.24 5.36
CA VAL A 129 3.93 -1.90 4.97
C VAL A 129 4.29 -0.44 5.29
N MET A 130 3.34 0.51 5.24
CA MET A 130 3.45 1.91 5.75
C MET A 130 4.77 2.67 5.55
N ALA A 131 5.52 2.36 4.48
CA ALA A 131 6.87 2.86 4.22
C ALA A 131 7.84 2.67 5.41
N ILE A 132 9.07 3.18 5.28
CA ILE A 132 10.03 3.27 6.40
C ILE A 132 9.48 4.17 7.53
N ALA A 133 8.55 5.08 7.19
CA ALA A 133 7.97 6.03 8.13
C ALA A 133 7.21 5.38 9.29
N GLY A 134 6.43 4.31 9.04
CA GLY A 134 5.70 3.60 10.09
C GLY A 134 6.62 2.98 11.15
N PHE A 135 7.75 2.42 10.72
CA PHE A 135 8.75 1.85 11.62
C PHE A 135 9.47 2.91 12.44
N LEU A 136 9.86 4.01 11.79
CA LEU A 136 10.50 5.13 12.46
C LEU A 136 9.57 5.74 13.52
N MET A 137 8.27 5.85 13.22
CA MET A 137 7.25 6.34 14.13
C MET A 137 7.08 5.44 15.37
N ALA A 138 7.08 4.12 15.19
CA ALA A 138 6.98 3.16 16.30
C ALA A 138 8.13 3.34 17.30
N ASP A 139 9.35 3.49 16.78
CA ASP A 139 10.54 3.69 17.60
C ASP A 139 10.55 5.04 18.32
N PHE A 140 10.24 6.15 17.62
CA PHE A 140 10.15 7.48 18.22
C PHE A 140 9.14 7.56 19.38
N LEU A 141 8.01 6.84 19.24
CA LEU A 141 6.96 6.79 20.26
C LEU A 141 7.24 5.77 21.37
N GLY A 142 8.24 4.89 21.19
CA GLY A 142 8.51 3.78 22.11
C GLY A 142 7.37 2.76 22.19
N VAL A 143 6.57 2.65 21.12
CA VAL A 143 5.43 1.72 21.02
C VAL A 143 5.73 0.61 20.02
N THR A 144 4.95 -0.47 20.07
CA THR A 144 5.12 -1.56 19.11
C THR A 144 4.71 -1.12 17.70
N TYR A 145 5.34 -1.70 16.67
CA TYR A 145 4.95 -1.46 15.28
C TYR A 145 3.46 -1.79 15.03
N PHE A 146 2.94 -2.81 15.71
CA PHE A 146 1.53 -3.16 15.64
C PHE A 146 0.62 -2.01 16.11
N GLU A 147 0.98 -1.33 17.20
CA GLU A 147 0.19 -0.22 17.72
C GLU A 147 0.13 0.95 16.71
N VAL A 148 1.23 1.18 15.98
CA VAL A 148 1.27 2.16 14.88
C VAL A 148 0.40 1.72 13.71
N ILE A 149 0.47 0.44 13.29
CA ILE A 149 -0.39 -0.11 12.23
C ILE A 149 -1.87 0.02 12.60
N ALA A 150 -2.25 -0.44 13.80
CA ALA A 150 -3.63 -0.45 14.26
C ALA A 150 -4.23 0.97 14.26
N ARG A 151 -3.46 1.95 14.72
CA ARG A 151 -3.85 3.37 14.67
C ARG A 151 -3.78 3.95 13.26
N GLY A 152 -2.88 3.46 12.42
CA GLY A 152 -2.64 3.90 11.04
C GLY A 152 -3.78 3.56 10.07
N TYR A 153 -4.59 2.54 10.36
CA TYR A 153 -5.78 2.24 9.56
C TYR A 153 -6.78 3.39 9.51
N ALA A 154 -7.01 4.09 10.63
CA ALA A 154 -7.94 5.20 10.69
C ALA A 154 -7.59 6.34 9.72
N PRO A 155 -6.39 6.95 9.73
CA PRO A 155 -6.03 7.99 8.79
C PRO A 155 -5.93 7.47 7.34
N ALA A 156 -5.50 6.22 7.13
CA ALA A 156 -5.46 5.64 5.79
C ALA A 156 -6.86 5.52 5.17
N LEU A 157 -7.84 5.00 5.92
CA LEU A 157 -9.22 4.88 5.47
C LEU A 157 -9.87 6.24 5.22
N ILE A 158 -9.59 7.23 6.07
CA ILE A 158 -10.06 8.61 5.86
C ILE A 158 -9.46 9.18 4.56
N PHE A 159 -8.16 9.02 4.34
CA PHE A 159 -7.49 9.49 3.12
C PHE A 159 -8.11 8.89 1.86
N PHE A 160 -8.20 7.56 1.79
CA PHE A 160 -8.79 6.88 0.63
C PHE A 160 -10.28 7.16 0.49
N GLY A 161 -11.01 7.36 1.60
CA GLY A 161 -12.41 7.77 1.58
C GLY A 161 -12.60 9.16 0.96
N ILE A 162 -11.77 10.14 1.32
CA ILE A 162 -11.81 11.49 0.75
C ILE A 162 -11.44 11.47 -0.74
N ILE A 163 -10.39 10.72 -1.12
CA ILE A 163 -10.00 10.58 -2.53
C ILE A 163 -11.11 9.89 -3.32
N SER A 164 -11.67 8.80 -2.81
CA SER A 164 -12.78 8.09 -3.45
C SER A 164 -13.99 9.02 -3.63
N LEU A 165 -14.39 9.77 -2.60
CA LEU A 165 -15.49 10.73 -2.70
C LEU A 165 -15.21 11.81 -3.75
N SER A 166 -13.99 12.37 -3.75
CA SER A 166 -13.58 13.41 -4.70
C SER A 166 -13.63 12.89 -6.14
N VAL A 167 -13.11 11.69 -6.38
CA VAL A 167 -13.15 11.01 -7.68
C VAL A 167 -14.59 10.69 -8.09
N TYR A 168 -15.44 10.29 -7.15
CA TYR A 168 -16.85 9.99 -7.42
C TYR A 168 -17.60 11.24 -7.87
N LEU A 169 -17.46 12.35 -7.13
CA LEU A 169 -18.08 13.62 -7.46
C LEU A 169 -17.56 14.18 -8.79
N PHE A 170 -16.25 14.09 -9.04
CA PHE A 170 -15.63 14.45 -10.31
C PHE A 170 -16.25 13.65 -11.47
N THR A 171 -16.35 12.32 -11.29
CA THR A 171 -16.89 11.41 -12.31
C THR A 171 -18.37 11.68 -12.57
N ALA A 172 -19.16 11.87 -11.51
CA ALA A 172 -20.58 12.20 -11.61
C ALA A 172 -20.81 13.52 -12.36
N ARG A 173 -19.96 14.53 -12.12
CA ARG A 173 -20.01 15.80 -12.85
C ARG A 173 -19.60 15.65 -14.32
N PHE A 174 -18.57 14.85 -14.60
CA PHE A 174 -18.05 14.64 -15.96
C PHE A 174 -19.01 13.82 -16.84
N LEU A 175 -19.72 12.84 -16.26
CA LEU A 175 -20.69 12.01 -16.98
C LEU A 175 -22.10 12.62 -17.07
N ARG A 176 -22.37 13.71 -16.34
CA ARG A 176 -23.68 14.40 -16.39
C ARG A 176 -23.89 14.94 -17.82
N GLY A 177 -24.75 14.28 -18.60
CA GLY A 177 -25.04 14.63 -20.00
C GLY A 177 -24.26 13.83 -21.05
N ARG A 178 -23.44 12.85 -20.65
CA ARG A 178 -22.79 11.89 -21.55
C ARG A 178 -23.31 10.49 -21.27
N GLU A 179 -24.50 10.17 -21.80
CA GLU A 179 -24.90 8.78 -21.93
C GLU A 179 -23.96 8.10 -22.93
N SER A 180 -23.19 7.14 -22.44
CA SER A 180 -22.50 6.21 -23.31
C SER A 180 -22.46 4.88 -22.58
N SER A 181 -23.17 3.91 -23.14
CA SER A 181 -23.07 2.51 -22.77
C SER A 181 -21.60 2.09 -22.69
N PRO A 182 -21.24 1.11 -21.84
CA PRO A 182 -19.91 0.55 -21.88
C PRO A 182 -19.67 0.03 -23.30
N ASP A 183 -18.63 0.52 -23.98
CA ASP A 183 -18.21 -0.12 -25.22
C ASP A 183 -17.95 -1.60 -24.92
N SER A 184 -18.48 -2.50 -25.74
CA SER A 184 -18.27 -3.95 -25.64
C SER A 184 -16.78 -4.32 -25.55
N GLU A 185 -15.90 -3.44 -26.03
CA GLU A 185 -14.44 -3.56 -26.01
C GLU A 185 -13.82 -3.21 -24.65
N LEU A 186 -14.45 -2.33 -23.86
CA LEU A 186 -14.04 -2.08 -22.46
C LEU A 186 -14.35 -3.31 -21.61
N VAL A 187 -15.51 -3.95 -21.83
CA VAL A 187 -15.97 -5.13 -21.09
C VAL A 187 -15.01 -6.32 -21.29
N SER A 188 -14.47 -6.53 -22.49
CA SER A 188 -13.56 -7.66 -22.77
C SER A 188 -12.19 -7.55 -22.09
N ILE A 189 -11.72 -6.33 -21.78
CA ILE A 189 -10.51 -6.09 -20.98
C ILE A 189 -10.79 -6.34 -19.49
N ILE A 190 -12.02 -6.06 -19.05
CA ILE A 190 -12.49 -6.14 -17.66
C ILE A 190 -12.88 -7.59 -17.28
N GLU A 191 -13.38 -8.38 -18.21
CA GLU A 191 -13.85 -9.76 -17.99
C GLU A 191 -12.73 -10.81 -17.94
N ARG A 192 -11.46 -10.43 -18.09
CA ARG A 192 -10.35 -11.38 -18.22
C ARG A 192 -9.57 -11.60 -16.91
N PHE A 193 -10.23 -11.61 -15.75
CA PHE A 193 -9.58 -12.07 -14.52
C PHE A 193 -9.83 -13.57 -14.32
N SER A 194 -8.76 -14.34 -14.15
CA SER A 194 -8.84 -15.78 -13.95
C SER A 194 -9.27 -16.08 -12.51
N LYS A 195 -9.86 -17.26 -12.26
CA LYS A 195 -10.07 -17.77 -10.90
C LYS A 195 -8.77 -17.73 -10.08
N THR A 196 -7.63 -17.91 -10.75
CA THR A 196 -6.29 -17.81 -10.16
C THR A 196 -6.00 -16.41 -9.59
N ASP A 197 -6.43 -15.33 -10.24
CA ASP A 197 -6.19 -13.97 -9.76
C ASP A 197 -6.96 -13.66 -8.48
N VAL A 198 -8.21 -14.13 -8.42
CA VAL A 198 -9.06 -14.00 -7.23
C VAL A 198 -8.48 -14.82 -6.07
N VAL A 199 -8.02 -16.03 -6.35
CA VAL A 199 -7.40 -16.90 -5.34
C VAL A 199 -6.10 -16.27 -4.81
N ASN A 200 -5.21 -15.80 -5.68
CA ASN A 200 -3.97 -15.13 -5.27
C ASN A 200 -4.24 -13.88 -4.43
N THR A 201 -5.22 -13.08 -4.84
CA THR A 201 -5.67 -11.89 -4.11
C THR A 201 -6.24 -12.28 -2.75
N ALA A 202 -7.10 -13.30 -2.68
CA ALA A 202 -7.71 -13.77 -1.44
C ALA A 202 -6.66 -14.33 -0.47
N ILE A 203 -5.69 -15.12 -0.95
CA ILE A 203 -4.59 -15.65 -0.14
C ILE A 203 -3.76 -14.50 0.43
N PHE A 204 -3.46 -13.48 -0.37
CA PHE A 204 -2.70 -12.33 0.09
C PHE A 204 -3.42 -11.53 1.19
N PHE A 205 -4.72 -11.23 0.99
CA PHE A 205 -5.50 -10.54 2.02
C PHE A 205 -5.77 -11.41 3.24
N ALA A 206 -5.92 -12.72 3.09
CA ALA A 206 -5.99 -13.66 4.19
C ALA A 206 -4.69 -13.65 5.00
N PHE A 207 -3.53 -13.68 4.33
CA PHE A 207 -2.23 -13.58 4.99
C PHE A 207 -2.07 -12.26 5.75
N ILE A 208 -2.42 -11.12 5.15
CA ILE A 208 -2.43 -9.82 5.83
C ILE A 208 -3.38 -9.85 7.04
N GLY A 209 -4.58 -10.39 6.88
CA GLY A 209 -5.56 -10.50 7.97
C GLY A 209 -5.05 -11.36 9.13
N VAL A 210 -4.42 -12.49 8.82
CA VAL A 210 -3.80 -13.36 9.83
C VAL A 210 -2.62 -12.66 10.50
N LEU A 211 -1.77 -11.95 9.76
CA LEU A 211 -0.67 -11.16 10.33
C LEU A 211 -1.18 -10.12 11.33
N ILE A 212 -2.20 -9.35 10.95
CA ILE A 212 -2.82 -8.34 11.82
C ILE A 212 -3.46 -9.01 13.04
N TYR A 213 -4.12 -10.15 12.86
CA TYR A 213 -4.74 -10.90 13.95
C TYR A 213 -3.69 -11.46 14.94
N LEU A 214 -2.63 -12.09 14.44
CA LEU A 214 -1.55 -12.64 15.28
C LEU A 214 -0.81 -11.53 16.04
N MET A 215 -0.56 -10.40 15.39
CA MET A 215 0.09 -9.26 16.04
C MET A 215 -0.84 -8.52 17.01
N GLY A 216 -2.15 -8.51 16.75
CA GLY A 216 -3.11 -7.72 17.52
C GLY A 216 -3.86 -8.41 18.64
N VAL A 217 -4.19 -9.69 18.47
CA VAL A 217 -4.93 -10.47 19.46
C VAL A 217 -3.99 -11.29 20.32
N LEU A 218 -2.94 -11.86 19.71
CA LEU A 218 -2.00 -12.74 20.41
C LEU A 218 -0.70 -12.02 20.85
N TRP A 219 -0.55 -10.73 20.53
CA TRP A 219 0.63 -9.91 20.86
C TRP A 219 1.96 -10.57 20.48
N TYR A 220 1.98 -11.34 19.38
CA TYR A 220 3.21 -11.94 18.89
C TYR A 220 4.07 -10.90 18.17
N GLU A 221 5.39 -10.95 18.42
CA GLU A 221 6.36 -10.22 17.60
C GLU A 221 6.24 -10.63 16.13
N ALA A 222 6.37 -9.68 15.21
CA ALA A 222 6.16 -9.89 13.78
C ALA A 222 7.00 -11.04 13.19
N SER A 223 8.21 -11.25 13.73
CA SER A 223 9.09 -12.37 13.37
C SER A 223 8.46 -13.73 13.72
N ARG A 224 7.85 -13.87 14.91
CA ARG A 224 7.15 -15.10 15.34
C ARG A 224 5.82 -15.28 14.61
N ALA A 225 5.10 -14.20 14.33
CA ALA A 225 3.86 -14.24 13.56
C ALA A 225 4.11 -14.73 12.13
N ALA A 226 5.14 -14.20 11.45
CA ALA A 226 5.52 -14.64 10.10
C ALA A 226 5.97 -16.12 10.08
N LEU A 227 6.75 -16.55 11.08
CA LEU A 227 7.22 -17.94 11.17
C LEU A 227 6.06 -18.94 11.36
N ASN A 228 5.09 -18.61 12.21
CA ASN A 228 3.93 -19.47 12.45
C ASN A 228 3.01 -19.58 11.23
N ILE A 229 2.93 -18.54 10.39
CA ILE A 229 2.17 -18.62 9.13
C ILE A 229 2.93 -19.45 8.08
N ALA A 230 4.27 -19.43 8.09
CA ALA A 230 5.08 -20.21 7.16
C ALA A 230 5.16 -21.72 7.52
N LEU A 231 4.98 -22.06 8.81
CA LEU A 231 5.08 -23.41 9.34
C LEU A 231 3.73 -24.06 9.68
N GLY A 232 2.62 -23.31 9.57
CA GLY A 232 1.26 -23.73 9.92
C GLY A 232 0.39 -24.00 8.71
#